data_AF-A0A2E8SBL9-F1
#
_entry.id   AF-A0A2E8SBL9-F1
#
_cell.length_a   1.000
_cell.length_b   1.000
_cell.length_c   1.000
_cell.angle_alpha   90.00
_cell.angle_beta   90.00
_cell.angle_gamma   90.00
#
_symmetry.space_group_name_H-M   'P 1'
#
loop_
_entity.id
_entity.type
_entity.pdbx_description
1 polymer ?
#
loop_
_entity_poly.entity_id
_entity_poly.type
_entity_poly.pdbx_seq_one_letter_code
_entity_poly.pdbx_strand_id
1 'polypeptide(L)'
;MFSFYKQTIKDMIDHSLDENPNEACGVILGKTLLGQFRDACSSQFSIDSKSILFNSKLVSDLNLTSQNIAALITNLTNKKVEIESLHGTNLETVYELLEHVANNGGGDIANLIVTITNTAKSPYRYQMDPQEFLDADKKADKLNLNILGFYHSHTHTEAYPSDTDVRLAIESGWVDPYYILISIEKIDSPEVKMYQINLDGTVIEKNYSIKS
;
A
#
# COMPACT_ATOMS: atom_id res chain seq x y z
N MET A 1 3.02 -7.28 -5.51
CA MET A 1 1.65 -6.92 -5.93
C MET A 1 0.92 -6.26 -4.75
N PHE A 2 0.39 -5.05 -4.92
CA PHE A 2 -0.36 -4.37 -3.85
C PHE A 2 -1.70 -5.09 -3.61
N SER A 3 -2.13 -5.18 -2.36
CA SER A 3 -3.40 -5.84 -2.00
C SER A 3 -4.26 -4.97 -1.11
N PHE A 4 -5.57 -4.99 -1.35
CA PHE A 4 -6.57 -4.45 -0.43
C PHE A 4 -7.33 -5.58 0.25
N TYR A 5 -7.73 -5.40 1.51
CA TYR A 5 -8.86 -6.17 2.03
C TYR A 5 -10.16 -5.68 1.39
N LYS A 6 -11.11 -6.60 1.19
CA LYS A 6 -12.44 -6.26 0.66
C LYS A 6 -13.12 -5.12 1.43
N GLN A 7 -12.95 -5.11 2.76
CA GLN A 7 -13.51 -4.05 3.60
C GLN A 7 -12.88 -2.69 3.30
N THR A 8 -11.57 -2.61 3.05
CA THR A 8 -10.89 -1.35 2.76
C THR A 8 -11.39 -0.71 1.46
N ILE A 9 -11.63 -1.51 0.41
CA ILE A 9 -12.26 -1.03 -0.82
C ILE A 9 -13.67 -0.50 -0.54
N LYS A 10 -14.46 -1.26 0.24
CA LYS A 10 -15.82 -0.87 0.61
C LYS A 10 -15.83 0.46 1.37
N ASP A 11 -14.96 0.63 2.37
CA ASP A 11 -14.90 1.84 3.17
C ASP A 11 -14.56 3.07 2.31
N MET A 12 -13.67 2.94 1.31
CA MET A 12 -13.36 4.03 0.39
C MET A 12 -14.57 4.40 -0.49
N ILE A 13 -15.29 3.39 -0.99
CA ILE A 13 -16.48 3.61 -1.83
C ILE A 13 -17.61 4.24 -1.00
N ASP A 14 -17.90 3.70 0.18
CA ASP A 14 -18.94 4.22 1.08
C ASP A 14 -18.65 5.70 1.39
N HIS A 15 -17.42 6.02 1.79
CA HIS A 15 -17.00 7.40 2.05
C HIS A 15 -17.14 8.30 0.81
N SER A 16 -16.82 7.78 -0.38
CA SER A 16 -16.97 8.51 -1.64
C SER A 16 -18.43 8.86 -1.92
N LEU A 17 -19.34 7.93 -1.64
CA LEU A 17 -20.78 8.12 -1.82
C LEU A 17 -21.37 9.08 -0.78
N ASP A 18 -20.89 9.02 0.47
CA ASP A 18 -21.37 9.87 1.57
C ASP A 18 -21.01 11.36 1.38
N GLU A 19 -19.84 11.65 0.79
CA GLU A 19 -19.38 13.03 0.55
C GLU A 19 -19.96 13.68 -0.71
N ASN A 20 -20.61 12.91 -1.58
CA ASN A 20 -21.26 13.40 -2.80
C ASN A 20 -22.26 14.54 -2.47
N PRO A 21 -22.20 15.73 -3.10
CA PRO A 21 -21.59 16.02 -4.40
C PRO A 21 -20.10 16.40 -4.36
N ASN A 22 -19.45 16.43 -3.21
CA ASN A 22 -18.03 16.76 -3.11
C ASN A 22 -17.14 15.55 -3.35
N GLU A 23 -15.91 15.79 -3.77
CA GLU A 23 -14.88 14.76 -3.74
C GLU A 23 -14.53 14.41 -2.30
N ALA A 24 -14.51 13.11 -2.02
CA ALA A 24 -14.01 12.54 -0.78
C ALA A 24 -12.48 12.39 -0.87
N CYS A 25 -11.76 12.47 0.24
CA CYS A 25 -10.34 12.17 0.27
C CYS A 25 -9.90 11.48 1.57
N GLY A 26 -8.75 10.82 1.52
CA GLY A 26 -8.15 10.23 2.72
C GLY A 26 -6.86 9.48 2.42
N VAL A 27 -6.33 8.82 3.46
CA VAL A 27 -5.10 8.04 3.37
C VAL A 27 -5.36 6.56 3.60
N ILE A 28 -4.54 5.74 2.96
CA ILE A 28 -4.55 4.28 3.11
C ILE A 28 -3.40 3.89 4.02
N LEU A 29 -3.74 3.30 5.16
CA LEU A 29 -2.77 2.79 6.11
C LEU A 29 -2.58 1.29 5.89
N GLY A 30 -1.34 0.86 5.82
CA GLY A 30 -1.02 -0.53 5.55
C GLY A 30 0.39 -0.92 5.91
N LYS A 31 0.76 -2.15 5.55
CA LYS A 31 2.09 -2.70 5.80
C LYS A 31 2.83 -2.91 4.48
N THR A 32 4.00 -2.29 4.36
CA THR A 32 4.92 -2.59 3.25
C THR A 32 5.38 -4.04 3.32
N LEU A 33 5.82 -4.61 2.20
CA LEU A 33 6.33 -5.97 2.17
C LEU A 33 7.54 -6.17 3.10
N LEU A 34 8.44 -5.19 3.16
CA LEU A 34 9.54 -5.18 4.13
C LEU A 34 9.01 -5.09 5.58
N GLY A 35 7.99 -4.27 5.82
CA GLY A 35 7.34 -4.20 7.13
C GLY A 35 6.74 -5.54 7.55
N GLN A 36 6.08 -6.25 6.64
CA GLN A 36 5.54 -7.59 6.87
C GLN A 36 6.66 -8.59 7.17
N PHE A 37 7.76 -8.55 6.42
CA PHE A 37 8.94 -9.40 6.67
C PHE A 37 9.53 -9.13 8.06
N ARG A 38 9.69 -7.85 8.44
CA ARG A 38 10.20 -7.45 9.76
C ARG A 38 9.31 -7.96 10.89
N ASP A 39 7.99 -7.81 10.76
CA ASP A 39 7.03 -8.30 11.75
C ASP A 39 7.09 -9.82 11.86
N ALA A 40 7.19 -10.54 10.75
CA ALA A 40 7.32 -11.99 10.74
C ALA A 40 8.62 -12.45 11.41
N CYS A 41 9.75 -11.80 11.11
CA CYS A 41 11.04 -12.10 11.74
C CYS A 41 11.04 -11.82 13.26
N SER A 42 10.44 -10.71 13.68
CA SER A 42 10.34 -10.35 15.09
C SER A 42 9.42 -11.32 15.85
N SER A 43 8.24 -11.62 15.31
CA SER A 43 7.25 -12.48 15.97
C SER A 43 7.63 -13.97 15.97
N GLN A 44 8.23 -14.48 14.90
CA GLN A 44 8.51 -15.91 14.75
C GLN A 44 9.93 -16.29 15.20
N PHE A 45 10.89 -15.37 15.11
CA PHE A 45 12.32 -15.67 15.32
C PHE A 45 12.99 -14.74 16.32
N SER A 46 12.26 -13.82 16.98
CA SER A 46 12.79 -12.88 17.98
C SER A 46 13.92 -11.98 17.45
N ILE A 47 13.91 -11.68 16.15
CA ILE A 47 14.88 -10.78 15.51
C ILE A 47 14.40 -9.34 15.68
N ASP A 48 15.29 -8.42 16.07
CA ASP A 48 14.94 -7.00 16.16
C ASP A 48 14.61 -6.43 14.78
N SER A 49 13.37 -5.99 14.59
CA SER A 49 12.88 -5.38 13.35
C SER A 49 13.75 -4.22 12.86
N LYS A 50 14.37 -3.45 13.77
CA LYS A 50 15.18 -2.27 13.43
C LYS A 50 16.56 -2.64 12.91
N SER A 51 17.07 -3.83 13.21
CA SER A 51 18.37 -4.30 12.71
C SER A 51 18.28 -4.94 11.32
N ILE A 52 17.07 -5.16 10.80
CA ILE A 52 16.84 -5.76 9.49
C ILE A 52 16.96 -4.69 8.40
N LEU A 53 18.04 -4.74 7.64
CA LEU A 53 18.32 -3.89 6.48
C LEU A 53 18.12 -4.67 5.18
N PHE A 54 17.94 -3.97 4.06
CA PHE A 54 17.79 -4.61 2.74
C PHE A 54 18.98 -5.48 2.35
N ASN A 55 20.19 -5.07 2.71
CA ASN A 55 21.44 -5.78 2.43
C ASN A 55 21.82 -6.79 3.52
N SER A 56 21.01 -6.93 4.60
CA SER A 56 21.26 -7.94 5.62
C SER A 56 21.25 -9.32 4.99
N LYS A 57 22.29 -10.11 5.26
CA LYS A 57 22.40 -11.50 4.83
C LYS A 57 21.45 -12.37 5.66
N LEU A 58 20.59 -13.13 5.00
CA LEU A 58 19.56 -13.94 5.66
C LEU A 58 20.18 -14.95 6.65
N VAL A 59 21.28 -15.58 6.26
CA VAL A 59 21.93 -16.60 7.09
C VAL A 59 22.92 -15.98 8.09
N SER A 60 23.89 -15.18 7.63
CA SER A 60 24.96 -14.71 8.52
C SER A 60 24.54 -13.60 9.47
N ASP A 61 23.60 -12.74 9.08
CA ASP A 61 23.23 -11.57 9.88
C ASP A 61 21.94 -11.83 10.65
N LEU A 62 20.97 -12.51 10.03
CA LEU A 62 19.66 -12.79 10.60
C LEU A 62 19.52 -14.21 11.17
N ASN A 63 20.54 -15.07 11.00
CA ASN A 63 20.55 -16.45 11.49
C ASN A 63 19.34 -17.29 11.04
N LEU A 64 18.83 -17.03 9.84
CA LEU A 64 17.70 -17.75 9.26
C LEU A 64 18.17 -19.04 8.58
N THR A 65 17.60 -20.17 8.97
CA THR A 65 17.79 -21.45 8.25
C THR A 65 16.93 -21.51 6.98
N SER A 66 17.22 -22.44 6.08
CA SER A 66 16.37 -22.68 4.89
C SER A 66 14.91 -22.96 5.25
N GLN A 67 14.66 -23.59 6.40
CA GLN A 67 13.31 -23.83 6.90
C GLN A 67 12.62 -22.53 7.36
N ASN A 68 13.36 -21.62 8.02
CA ASN A 68 12.83 -20.29 8.37
C ASN A 68 12.50 -19.49 7.11
N ILE A 69 13.39 -19.51 6.11
CA ILE A 69 13.20 -18.81 4.83
C ILE A 69 11.96 -19.35 4.10
N ALA A 70 11.81 -20.67 3.99
CA ALA A 70 10.62 -21.26 3.38
C ALA A 70 9.32 -20.88 4.12
N ALA A 71 9.35 -20.85 5.46
CA ALA A 71 8.22 -20.42 6.28
C ALA A 71 7.87 -18.94 6.07
N LEU A 72 8.88 -18.07 5.98
CA LEU A 72 8.70 -16.64 5.70
C LEU A 72 8.07 -16.41 4.33
N ILE A 73 8.61 -17.03 3.28
CA ILE A 73 8.04 -16.91 1.93
C ILE A 73 6.61 -17.45 1.92
N THR A 74 6.35 -18.58 2.58
CA THR A 74 5.00 -19.14 2.70
C THR A 74 4.03 -18.15 3.36
N ASN A 75 4.44 -17.53 4.46
CA ASN A 75 3.64 -16.54 5.16
C ASN A 75 3.35 -15.31 4.28
N LEU A 76 4.38 -14.73 3.66
CA LEU A 76 4.27 -13.48 2.90
C LEU A 76 3.55 -13.63 1.56
N THR A 77 3.57 -14.82 0.97
CA THR A 77 2.89 -15.12 -0.30
C THR A 77 1.55 -15.81 -0.12
N ASN A 78 1.27 -16.35 1.07
CA ASN A 78 0.17 -17.29 1.34
C ASN A 78 0.19 -18.52 0.42
N LYS A 79 1.37 -18.94 -0.06
CA LYS A 79 1.58 -20.12 -0.92
C LYS A 79 2.62 -21.02 -0.27
N LYS A 80 2.29 -22.30 -0.09
CA LYS A 80 3.22 -23.26 0.51
C LYS A 80 4.47 -23.39 -0.36
N VAL A 81 5.64 -23.20 0.26
CA VAL A 81 6.95 -23.37 -0.40
C VAL A 81 7.66 -24.60 0.15
N GLU A 82 8.19 -25.43 -0.75
CA GLU A 82 9.02 -26.58 -0.40
C GLU A 82 10.50 -26.16 -0.38
N ILE A 83 11.28 -26.65 0.58
CA ILE A 83 12.69 -26.23 0.74
C ILE A 83 13.51 -26.57 -0.51
N GLU A 84 13.19 -27.69 -1.16
CA GLU A 84 13.85 -28.13 -2.40
C GLU A 84 13.68 -27.12 -3.54
N SER A 85 12.56 -26.41 -3.62
CA SER A 85 12.34 -25.40 -4.67
C SER A 85 13.13 -24.11 -4.44
N LEU A 86 13.75 -23.96 -3.27
CA LEU A 86 14.68 -22.85 -2.99
C LEU A 86 16.11 -23.15 -3.45
N HIS A 87 16.44 -24.41 -3.74
CA HIS A 87 17.77 -24.75 -4.25
C HIS A 87 18.02 -24.08 -5.61
N GLY A 88 19.13 -23.35 -5.73
CA GLY A 88 19.49 -22.61 -6.95
C GLY A 88 18.82 -21.23 -7.08
N THR A 89 17.96 -20.83 -6.14
CA THR A 89 17.50 -19.44 -6.04
C THR A 89 18.56 -18.60 -5.34
N ASN A 90 18.89 -17.43 -5.90
CA ASN A 90 19.83 -16.50 -5.28
C ASN A 90 19.12 -15.70 -4.19
N LEU A 91 19.03 -16.27 -2.98
CA LEU A 91 18.40 -15.68 -1.80
C LEU A 91 19.45 -15.48 -0.70
N GLU A 92 20.40 -14.58 -0.91
CA GLU A 92 21.42 -14.29 0.10
C GLU A 92 20.97 -13.19 1.07
N THR A 93 20.24 -12.21 0.55
CA THR A 93 19.89 -10.97 1.24
C THR A 93 18.39 -10.80 1.44
N VAL A 94 18.00 -9.91 2.35
CA VAL A 94 16.60 -9.50 2.52
C VAL A 94 16.03 -8.98 1.20
N TYR A 95 16.78 -8.15 0.47
CA TYR A 95 16.35 -7.60 -0.82
C TYR A 95 15.93 -8.71 -1.81
N GLU A 96 16.79 -9.70 -2.03
CA GLU A 96 16.51 -10.79 -2.98
C GLU A 96 15.31 -11.64 -2.54
N LEU A 97 15.15 -11.87 -1.24
CA LEU A 97 13.96 -12.54 -0.70
C LEU A 97 12.69 -11.74 -0.96
N LEU A 98 12.71 -10.43 -0.72
CA LEU A 98 11.55 -9.57 -0.96
C LEU A 98 11.22 -9.52 -2.46
N GLU A 99 12.22 -9.44 -3.34
CA GLU A 99 12.02 -9.52 -4.79
C GLU A 99 11.38 -10.86 -5.19
N HIS A 100 11.90 -11.97 -4.67
CA HIS A 100 11.33 -13.29 -4.90
C HIS A 100 9.87 -13.37 -4.42
N VAL A 101 9.58 -12.87 -3.22
CA VAL A 101 8.23 -12.84 -2.66
C VAL A 101 7.29 -11.96 -3.51
N ALA A 102 7.76 -10.79 -3.96
CA ALA A 102 6.99 -9.88 -4.81
C ALA A 102 6.61 -10.54 -6.14
N ASN A 103 7.54 -11.29 -6.74
CA ASN A 103 7.33 -12.05 -7.97
C ASN A 103 6.40 -13.26 -7.79
N ASN A 104 6.20 -13.71 -6.54
CA ASN A 104 5.37 -14.88 -6.21
C ASN A 104 4.03 -14.52 -5.56
N GLY A 105 3.63 -13.25 -5.59
CA GLY A 105 2.31 -12.78 -5.16
C GLY A 105 2.27 -12.10 -3.80
N GLY A 106 3.42 -11.94 -3.14
CA GLY A 106 3.54 -11.02 -2.02
C GLY A 106 3.61 -9.56 -2.47
N GLY A 107 3.45 -8.66 -1.52
CA GLY A 107 3.57 -7.21 -1.73
C GLY A 107 2.91 -6.45 -0.61
N ASP A 108 2.81 -5.13 -0.79
CA ASP A 108 2.21 -4.25 0.20
C ASP A 108 0.73 -4.55 0.39
N ILE A 109 0.24 -4.35 1.61
CA ILE A 109 -1.15 -4.64 1.98
C ILE A 109 -1.76 -3.39 2.62
N ALA A 110 -2.84 -2.88 2.06
CA ALA A 110 -3.71 -1.91 2.70
C ALA A 110 -4.53 -2.59 3.81
N ASN A 111 -4.41 -2.10 5.04
CA ASN A 111 -5.11 -2.64 6.20
C ASN A 111 -6.40 -1.88 6.51
N LEU A 112 -6.37 -0.55 6.40
CA LEU A 112 -7.52 0.31 6.70
C LEU A 112 -7.37 1.68 6.04
N ILE A 113 -8.44 2.46 6.02
CA ILE A 113 -8.40 3.86 5.61
C ILE A 113 -8.55 4.81 6.79
N VAL A 114 -8.06 6.04 6.60
CA VAL A 114 -8.43 7.18 7.43
C VAL A 114 -9.03 8.23 6.49
N THR A 115 -10.31 8.50 6.67
CA THR A 115 -11.03 9.56 5.98
C THR A 115 -10.48 10.92 6.42
N ILE A 116 -10.33 11.85 5.49
CA ILE A 116 -9.88 13.21 5.76
C ILE A 116 -10.88 14.19 5.15
N THR A 117 -11.20 15.23 5.89
CA THR A 117 -12.09 16.30 5.46
C THR A 117 -11.53 16.98 4.21
N ASN A 118 -12.34 17.03 3.14
CA ASN A 118 -12.07 17.88 1.99
C ASN A 118 -12.39 19.35 2.32
N THR A 119 -11.37 20.11 2.70
CA THR A 119 -11.50 21.53 3.05
C THR A 119 -11.92 22.42 1.87
N ALA A 120 -11.73 21.97 0.62
CA ALA A 120 -12.18 22.69 -0.57
C ALA A 120 -13.69 22.58 -0.79
N LYS A 121 -14.36 21.57 -0.21
CA LYS A 121 -15.80 21.29 -0.34
C LYS A 121 -16.27 21.43 -1.79
N SER A 122 -15.59 20.70 -2.68
CA SER A 122 -15.73 20.87 -4.13
C SER A 122 -16.00 19.53 -4.83
N PRO A 123 -16.85 19.52 -5.87
CA PRO A 123 -17.07 18.35 -6.73
C PRO A 123 -15.91 18.05 -7.69
N TYR A 124 -14.91 18.94 -7.81
CA TYR A 124 -13.87 18.88 -8.84
C TYR A 124 -12.43 18.87 -8.31
N ARG A 125 -12.28 18.99 -6.99
CA ARG A 125 -10.97 18.96 -6.34
C ARG A 125 -11.12 18.63 -4.86
N TYR A 126 -10.04 18.09 -4.31
CA TYR A 126 -9.88 17.94 -2.87
C TYR A 126 -8.71 18.76 -2.32
N GLN A 127 -8.81 19.09 -1.04
CA GLN A 127 -7.70 19.57 -0.24
C GLN A 127 -7.83 18.97 1.16
N MET A 128 -6.96 18.02 1.49
CA MET A 128 -6.94 17.36 2.79
C MET A 128 -6.74 18.38 3.92
N ASP A 129 -7.51 18.24 5.00
CA ASP A 129 -7.26 18.99 6.23
C ASP A 129 -5.86 18.62 6.79
N PRO A 130 -4.95 19.59 6.98
CA PRO A 130 -3.58 19.30 7.41
C PRO A 130 -3.48 18.69 8.81
N GLN A 131 -4.40 19.03 9.72
CA GLN A 131 -4.39 18.53 11.08
C GLN A 131 -4.87 17.08 11.11
N GLU A 132 -5.93 16.76 10.37
CA GLU A 132 -6.41 15.38 10.24
C GLU A 132 -5.41 14.48 9.52
N PHE A 133 -4.70 15.00 8.51
CA PHE A 133 -3.59 14.29 7.87
C PHE A 133 -2.47 13.97 8.87
N LEU A 134 -2.04 14.94 9.67
CA LEU A 134 -1.04 14.74 10.72
C LEU A 134 -1.51 13.71 11.76
N ASP A 135 -2.79 13.70 12.10
CA ASP A 135 -3.33 12.74 13.05
C ASP A 135 -3.47 11.34 12.45
N ALA A 136 -3.72 11.23 11.14
CA ALA A 136 -3.66 9.98 10.40
C ALA A 136 -2.24 9.39 10.37
N ASP A 137 -1.22 10.22 10.17
CA ASP A 137 0.19 9.83 10.22
C ASP A 137 0.58 9.29 11.62
N LYS A 138 0.24 10.03 12.68
CA LYS A 138 0.42 9.55 14.07
C LYS A 138 -0.33 8.26 14.36
N LYS A 139 -1.51 8.07 13.75
CA LYS A 139 -2.29 6.84 13.89
C LYS A 139 -1.58 5.67 13.19
N ALA A 140 -0.97 5.90 12.02
CA ALA A 140 -0.16 4.91 11.34
C ALA A 140 0.98 4.42 12.24
N ASP A 141 1.75 5.36 12.81
CA ASP A 141 2.85 5.06 13.73
C ASP A 141 2.40 4.23 14.94
N LYS A 142 1.30 4.63 15.59
CA LYS A 142 0.75 3.91 16.76
C LYS A 142 0.32 2.48 16.43
N LEU A 143 -0.09 2.23 15.18
CA LEU A 143 -0.50 0.92 14.70
C LEU A 143 0.64 0.15 14.05
N ASN A 144 1.86 0.69 14.03
CA ASN A 144 3.01 0.14 13.29
C ASN A 144 2.67 -0.10 11.81
N LEU A 145 1.92 0.83 11.21
CA LEU A 145 1.54 0.89 9.80
C LEU A 145 2.23 2.08 9.12
N ASN A 146 2.21 2.09 7.80
CA ASN A 146 2.67 3.19 6.97
C ASN A 146 1.51 3.77 6.17
N ILE A 147 1.59 5.06 5.82
CA ILE A 147 0.78 5.61 4.74
C ILE A 147 1.31 5.03 3.43
N LEU A 148 0.52 4.16 2.80
CA LEU A 148 0.89 3.51 1.54
C LEU A 148 0.34 4.25 0.32
N GLY A 149 -0.71 5.03 0.51
CA GLY A 149 -1.37 5.70 -0.59
C GLY A 149 -2.37 6.75 -0.14
N PHE A 150 -2.75 7.58 -1.09
CA PHE A 150 -3.83 8.55 -0.98
C PHE A 150 -4.99 8.08 -1.84
N TYR A 151 -6.21 8.37 -1.40
CA TYR A 151 -7.37 8.17 -2.25
C TYR A 151 -8.20 9.43 -2.33
N HIS A 152 -8.85 9.62 -3.46
CA HIS A 152 -9.93 10.57 -3.62
C HIS A 152 -10.97 10.08 -4.61
N SER A 153 -12.17 10.67 -4.53
CA SER A 153 -13.26 10.34 -5.44
C SER A 153 -13.41 11.37 -6.55
N HIS A 154 -13.83 10.90 -7.72
CA HIS A 154 -14.32 11.72 -8.82
C HIS A 154 -15.83 11.51 -8.93
N THR A 155 -16.57 12.62 -8.89
CA THR A 155 -18.04 12.58 -8.83
C THR A 155 -18.70 12.48 -10.20
N HIS A 156 -18.01 12.92 -11.27
CA HIS A 156 -18.58 13.04 -12.63
C HIS A 156 -17.65 12.52 -13.73
N THR A 157 -16.46 12.02 -13.39
CA THR A 157 -15.43 11.62 -14.36
C THR A 157 -14.91 10.23 -14.03
N GLU A 158 -14.23 9.62 -15.00
CA GLU A 158 -13.59 8.32 -14.82
C GLU A 158 -12.53 8.33 -13.72
N ALA A 159 -12.18 7.14 -13.23
CA ALA A 159 -11.21 6.93 -12.17
C ALA A 159 -9.78 7.08 -12.71
N TYR A 160 -9.43 8.24 -13.25
CA TYR A 160 -8.11 8.56 -13.82
C TYR A 160 -7.59 9.88 -13.25
N PRO A 161 -6.30 9.99 -12.87
CA PRO A 161 -5.74 11.23 -12.32
C PRO A 161 -5.87 12.40 -13.30
N SER A 162 -6.43 13.52 -12.86
CA SER A 162 -6.47 14.75 -13.66
C SER A 162 -5.10 15.42 -13.75
N ASP A 163 -4.92 16.34 -14.70
CA ASP A 163 -3.72 17.19 -14.79
C ASP A 163 -3.44 17.97 -13.48
N THR A 164 -4.49 18.26 -12.71
CA THR A 164 -4.35 18.90 -11.40
C THR A 164 -3.84 17.93 -10.35
N ASP A 165 -4.33 16.69 -10.33
CA ASP A 165 -3.84 15.66 -9.41
C ASP A 165 -2.36 15.37 -9.63
N VAL A 166 -1.96 15.20 -10.89
CA VAL A 166 -0.55 14.96 -11.27
C VAL A 166 0.34 16.12 -10.84
N ARG A 167 -0.08 17.36 -11.12
CA ARG A 167 0.68 18.55 -10.71
C ARG A 167 0.84 18.63 -9.19
N LEU A 168 -0.24 18.43 -8.43
CA LEU A 168 -0.21 18.49 -6.97
C LEU A 168 0.66 17.39 -6.35
N ALA A 169 0.62 16.18 -6.92
CA ALA A 169 1.51 15.08 -6.51
C ALA A 169 2.99 15.45 -6.66
N ILE A 170 3.36 16.06 -7.79
CA ILE A 170 4.74 16.49 -8.06
C ILE A 170 5.14 17.66 -7.15
N GLU A 171 4.32 18.71 -7.08
CA GLU A 171 4.61 19.92 -6.30
C GLU A 171 4.76 19.65 -4.81
N SER A 172 4.00 18.69 -4.29
CA SER A 172 4.08 18.27 -2.89
C SER A 172 5.24 17.32 -2.58
N GLY A 173 5.84 16.72 -3.61
CA GLY A 173 6.90 15.72 -3.48
C GLY A 173 6.43 14.32 -3.07
N TRP A 174 5.12 14.09 -2.95
CA TRP A 174 4.54 12.79 -2.59
C TRP A 174 4.44 11.86 -3.81
N VAL A 175 5.57 11.46 -4.36
CA VAL A 175 5.63 10.54 -5.52
C VAL A 175 5.78 9.07 -5.13
N ASP A 176 6.14 8.81 -3.88
CA ASP A 176 6.31 7.46 -3.33
C ASP A 176 4.97 6.74 -3.06
N PRO A 177 3.88 7.40 -2.60
CA PRO A 177 2.61 6.73 -2.34
C PRO A 177 1.85 6.31 -3.61
N TYR A 178 0.97 5.31 -3.46
CA TYR A 178 -0.01 4.98 -4.48
C TYR A 178 -1.18 5.98 -4.47
N TYR A 179 -1.72 6.29 -5.65
CA TYR A 179 -2.90 7.15 -5.82
C TYR A 179 -4.09 6.29 -6.22
N ILE A 180 -5.11 6.22 -5.37
CA ILE A 180 -6.31 5.44 -5.58
C ILE A 180 -7.43 6.39 -5.98
N LEU A 181 -7.98 6.16 -7.16
CA LEU A 181 -9.04 6.98 -7.74
C LEU A 181 -10.34 6.17 -7.68
N ILE A 182 -11.37 6.77 -7.09
CA ILE A 182 -12.71 6.19 -7.03
C ILE A 182 -13.64 7.02 -7.90
N SER A 183 -14.09 6.49 -9.04
CA SER A 183 -15.16 7.14 -9.80
C SER A 183 -16.52 6.70 -9.26
N ILE A 184 -17.34 7.67 -8.89
CA ILE A 184 -18.76 7.46 -8.54
C ILE A 184 -19.71 8.06 -9.59
N GLU A 185 -19.21 8.34 -10.81
CA GLU A 185 -20.03 8.80 -11.95
C GLU A 185 -21.25 7.86 -12.16
N LYS A 186 -21.03 6.56 -11.95
CA LYS A 186 -22.09 5.54 -11.87
C LYS A 186 -22.22 5.07 -10.43
N ILE A 187 -23.13 5.68 -9.68
CA ILE A 187 -23.37 5.40 -8.25
C ILE A 187 -23.59 3.90 -7.97
N ASP A 188 -24.32 3.19 -8.83
CA ASP A 188 -24.61 1.75 -8.67
C ASP A 188 -23.44 0.83 -9.05
N SER A 189 -22.38 1.38 -9.65
CA SER A 189 -21.19 0.62 -10.05
C SER A 189 -19.91 1.47 -9.97
N PRO A 190 -19.48 1.88 -8.75
CA PRO A 190 -18.26 2.66 -8.58
C PRO A 190 -17.03 1.92 -9.10
N GLU A 191 -16.12 2.66 -9.73
CA GLU A 191 -14.87 2.12 -10.26
C GLU A 191 -13.70 2.54 -9.38
N VAL A 192 -12.82 1.59 -9.03
CA VAL A 192 -11.64 1.85 -8.21
C VAL A 192 -10.39 1.48 -9.01
N LYS A 193 -9.55 2.47 -9.29
CA LYS A 193 -8.26 2.30 -9.98
C LYS A 193 -7.12 2.81 -9.12
N MET A 194 -5.91 2.32 -9.39
CA MET A 194 -4.72 2.63 -8.62
C MET A 194 -3.59 3.03 -9.56
N TYR A 195 -2.86 4.07 -9.19
CA TYR A 195 -1.83 4.70 -10.00
C TYR A 195 -0.57 4.97 -9.19
N GLN A 196 0.55 5.04 -9.90
CA GLN A 196 1.79 5.63 -9.42
C GLN A 196 2.07 6.86 -10.28
N ILE A 197 2.36 7.99 -9.63
CA ILE A 197 2.68 9.26 -10.29
C ILE A 197 4.15 9.56 -10.02
N ASN A 198 4.97 9.55 -11.07
CA ASN A 198 6.40 9.80 -10.97
C ASN A 198 6.72 11.30 -10.97
N LEU A 199 7.94 11.66 -10.54
CA LEU A 199 8.42 13.06 -10.52
C LEU A 199 8.44 13.74 -11.90
N ASP A 200 8.56 12.94 -12.97
CA ASP A 200 8.51 13.43 -14.35
C ASP A 200 7.08 13.63 -14.88
N GLY A 201 6.07 13.37 -14.05
CA GLY A 201 4.64 13.44 -14.39
C GLY A 201 4.11 12.20 -15.10
N THR A 202 4.92 11.15 -15.26
CA THR A 202 4.43 9.89 -15.82
C THR A 202 3.43 9.24 -14.86
N VAL A 203 2.22 8.95 -15.38
CA VAL A 203 1.16 8.22 -14.68
C VAL A 203 1.18 6.76 -15.12
N ILE A 204 1.38 5.85 -14.17
CA ILE A 204 1.42 4.40 -14.42
C ILE A 204 0.27 3.74 -13.66
N GLU A 205 -0.68 3.16 -14.39
CA GLU A 205 -1.73 2.34 -13.79
C GLU A 205 -1.12 1.07 -13.16
N LYS A 206 -1.54 0.75 -11.94
CA LYS A 206 -1.06 -0.39 -11.17
C LYS A 206 -2.22 -1.33 -10.86
N ASN A 207 -1.96 -2.62 -11.05
CA ASN A 207 -2.89 -3.66 -10.64
C ASN A 207 -2.82 -3.90 -9.12
N TYR A 208 -3.94 -4.27 -8.52
CA TYR A 208 -4.05 -4.71 -7.14
C TYR A 208 -4.83 -6.03 -7.02
N SER A 209 -4.63 -6.76 -5.93
CA SER A 209 -5.51 -7.89 -5.53
C SER A 209 -6.48 -7.49 -4.44
N ILE A 210 -7.60 -8.21 -4.37
CA ILE A 210 -8.52 -8.15 -3.25
C ILE A 210 -8.33 -9.42 -2.42
N LYS A 211 -7.99 -9.24 -1.14
CA LYS A 211 -7.98 -10.30 -0.13
C LYS A 211 -9.36 -10.39 0.53
N SER A 212 -9.80 -11.64 0.73
CA SER A 212 -11.03 -11.99 1.46
C SER A 212 -10.95 -11.63 2.92
#